data_AF-A0A832YH71-F1
#
_entry.id   AF-A0A832YH71-F1
#
_cell.length_a   1.000
_cell.length_b   1.000
_cell.length_c   1.000
_cell.angle_alpha   90.00
_cell.angle_beta   90.00
_cell.angle_gamma   90.00
#
_symmetry.space_group_name_H-M   'P 1'
#
loop_
_entity.id
_entity.type
_entity.pdbx_description
1 polymer ?
#
loop_
_entity_poly.entity_id
_entity_poly.type
_entity_poly.pdbx_seq_one_letter_code
_entity_poly.pdbx_strand_id
1 'polypeptide(L)'
;DIYLVHKSDLEGASQLFQSVQDFIGTVEKKPLILKVSSKTEKGISEFLTELKKLITKRRKEKKLSEKQRLSKELDDIILNNINQKVATMLQSSKSYSGYLKKVQDRKMDPFEAADKISNSIIK
;
A
#
# COMPACT_ATOMS: atom_id res chain seq x y z
N ASP A 1 -14.21 -5.34 11.70
CA ASP A 1 -15.66 -5.08 11.74
C ASP A 1 -16.09 -4.81 13.18
N ILE A 2 -17.24 -4.16 13.39
CA ILE A 2 -17.83 -3.95 14.73
C ILE A 2 -19.15 -4.73 14.77
N TYR A 3 -19.36 -5.48 15.85
CA TYR A 3 -20.59 -6.18 16.14
C TYR A 3 -21.28 -5.54 17.34
N LEU A 4 -22.58 -5.30 17.22
CA LEU A 4 -23.38 -4.67 18.27
C LEU A 4 -24.50 -5.61 18.70
N VAL A 5 -24.53 -5.95 19.98
CA VAL A 5 -25.67 -6.60 20.61
C VAL A 5 -26.58 -5.51 21.18
N HIS A 6 -27.67 -5.25 20.47
CA HIS A 6 -28.65 -4.22 20.83
C HIS A 6 -29.65 -4.70 21.89
N LYS A 7 -30.33 -3.76 22.55
CA LYS A 7 -31.23 -3.98 23.70
C LYS A 7 -30.54 -4.68 24.87
N SER A 8 -29.34 -4.20 25.22
CA SER A 8 -28.55 -4.74 26.34
C SER A 8 -29.20 -4.63 27.73
N ASP A 9 -30.33 -3.94 27.80
CA ASP A 9 -31.22 -3.84 28.95
C ASP A 9 -32.14 -5.06 29.16
N LEU A 10 -32.21 -6.00 28.20
CA LEU A 10 -33.00 -7.22 28.31
C LEU A 10 -32.17 -8.41 28.81
N GLU A 11 -32.78 -9.31 29.58
CA GLU A 11 -32.10 -10.47 30.20
C GLU A 11 -31.41 -11.41 29.19
N GLY A 12 -31.93 -11.53 27.96
CA GLY A 12 -31.32 -12.37 26.92
C GLY A 12 -30.08 -11.78 26.23
N ALA A 13 -29.79 -10.49 26.40
CA ALA A 13 -28.71 -9.82 25.67
C ALA A 13 -27.32 -10.28 26.11
N SER A 14 -27.16 -10.66 27.39
CA SER A 14 -25.88 -11.17 27.90
C SER A 14 -25.56 -12.55 27.33
N GLN A 15 -26.57 -13.43 27.19
CA GLN A 15 -26.40 -14.74 26.57
C GLN A 15 -26.01 -14.61 25.09
N LEU A 16 -26.71 -13.75 24.35
CA LEU A 16 -26.38 -13.49 22.94
C LEU A 16 -24.96 -12.91 22.77
N PHE A 17 -24.55 -11.99 23.65
CA PHE A 17 -23.20 -11.44 23.63
C PHE A 17 -22.14 -12.52 23.82
N GLN A 18 -22.34 -13.43 24.78
CA GLN A 18 -21.40 -14.52 25.02
C GLN A 18 -21.33 -15.47 23.81
N SER A 19 -22.48 -15.85 23.24
CA SER A 19 -22.52 -16.69 22.04
C SER A 19 -21.79 -16.07 20.85
N VAL A 20 -21.94 -14.75 20.65
CA VAL A 20 -21.22 -14.03 19.59
C VAL A 20 -19.72 -13.98 19.91
N GLN A 21 -19.34 -13.73 21.15
CA GLN A 21 -17.94 -13.72 21.56
C GLN A 21 -17.27 -15.08 21.39
N ASP A 22 -17.96 -16.18 21.68
CA ASP A 22 -17.43 -17.53 21.52
C ASP A 22 -17.28 -17.90 20.03
N PHE A 23 -18.22 -17.44 19.18
CA PHE A 23 -18.23 -17.77 17.75
C PHE A 23 -17.22 -16.96 16.92
N ILE A 24 -17.12 -15.64 17.16
CA ILE A 24 -16.25 -14.75 16.37
C ILE A 24 -15.12 -14.10 17.17
N GLY A 25 -15.07 -14.21 18.49
CA GLY A 25 -14.02 -13.60 19.32
C GLY A 25 -12.68 -14.36 19.31
N THR A 26 -12.66 -15.59 18.81
CA THR A 26 -11.48 -16.46 18.73
C THR A 26 -10.71 -16.37 17.41
N VAL A 27 -11.27 -15.69 16.39
CA VAL A 27 -10.60 -15.51 15.08
C VAL A 27 -9.40 -14.58 15.21
N GLU A 28 -8.34 -14.79 14.40
CA GLU A 28 -7.09 -13.99 14.43
C GLU A 28 -7.33 -12.47 14.44
N LYS A 29 -8.39 -12.01 13.78
CA LYS A 29 -8.75 -10.58 13.67
C LYS A 29 -9.44 -9.99 14.91
N LYS A 30 -9.86 -10.80 15.90
CA LYS A 30 -10.57 -10.39 17.14
C LYS A 30 -11.48 -9.16 16.94
N PRO A 31 -12.63 -9.32 16.27
CA PRO A 31 -13.53 -8.21 16.00
C PRO A 31 -14.05 -7.58 17.29
N LEU A 32 -14.32 -6.27 17.26
CA LEU A 32 -14.86 -5.54 18.40
C LEU A 32 -16.35 -5.88 18.55
N ILE A 33 -16.74 -6.37 19.72
CA ILE A 33 -18.13 -6.72 20.05
C ILE A 33 -18.55 -5.85 21.24
N LEU A 34 -19.64 -5.10 21.11
CA LEU A 34 -20.16 -4.23 22.17
C LEU A 34 -21.63 -4.52 22.48
N LYS A 35 -22.02 -4.32 23.74
CA LYS A 35 -23.41 -4.32 24.18
C LYS A 35 -23.94 -2.90 24.22
N VAL A 36 -25.04 -2.64 23.52
CA VAL A 36 -25.62 -1.30 23.43
C VAL A 36 -27.12 -1.31 23.71
N SER A 37 -27.63 -0.24 24.31
CA SER A 37 -29.06 -0.02 24.48
C SER A 37 -29.37 1.43 24.15
N SER A 38 -30.23 1.65 23.16
CA SER A 38 -30.69 2.98 22.82
C SER A 38 -31.65 3.56 23.86
N LYS A 39 -32.32 2.70 24.64
CA LYS A 39 -33.30 3.12 25.66
C LYS A 39 -32.62 3.62 26.93
N THR A 40 -31.52 2.98 27.33
CA THR A 40 -30.77 3.31 28.54
C THR A 40 -29.48 4.08 28.24
N GLU A 41 -29.22 4.37 26.96
CA GLU A 41 -27.98 4.96 26.43
C GLU A 41 -26.69 4.18 26.75
N LYS A 42 -26.81 3.01 27.39
CA LYS A 42 -25.69 2.18 27.81
C LYS A 42 -24.89 1.71 26.59
N GLY A 43 -23.57 1.90 26.65
CA GLY A 43 -22.61 1.46 25.62
C GLY A 43 -22.56 2.33 24.36
N ILE A 44 -23.42 3.35 24.21
CA ILE A 44 -23.43 4.22 23.02
C ILE A 44 -22.18 5.11 22.96
N SER A 45 -21.76 5.68 24.09
CA SER A 45 -20.54 6.52 24.14
C SER A 45 -19.26 5.75 23.79
N GLU A 46 -19.16 4.51 24.29
CA GLU A 46 -18.07 3.58 23.97
C GLU A 46 -18.07 3.23 22.48
N PHE A 47 -19.24 2.89 21.93
CA PHE A 47 -19.40 2.63 20.49
C PHE A 47 -18.96 3.81 19.63
N LEU A 48 -19.37 5.04 19.95
CA LEU A 48 -18.99 6.23 19.20
C LEU A 48 -17.48 6.48 19.23
N THR A 49 -16.85 6.23 20.38
CA THR A 49 -15.40 6.38 20.55
C THR A 49 -14.64 5.38 19.68
N GLU A 50 -15.04 4.11 19.71
CA GLU A 50 -14.41 3.06 18.90
C GLU A 50 -14.68 3.24 17.40
N LEU A 51 -15.89 3.68 17.03
CA LEU A 51 -16.22 4.01 15.65
C LEU A 51 -15.31 5.15 15.11
N LYS A 52 -15.11 6.22 15.90
CA LYS A 52 -14.20 7.32 15.52
C LYS A 52 -12.76 6.84 15.35
N LYS A 53 -12.27 5.96 16.22
CA LYS A 53 -10.94 5.35 16.10
C LYS A 53 -10.80 4.56 14.79
N LEU A 54 -11.77 3.71 14.46
CA LEU A 54 -11.75 2.93 13.22
C LEU A 54 -11.78 3.79 11.97
N ILE A 55 -12.63 4.83 11.94
CA ILE A 55 -12.70 5.77 10.81
C ILE A 55 -11.35 6.47 10.62
N THR A 56 -10.72 6.91 11.71
CA THR A 56 -9.44 7.61 11.66
C THR A 56 -8.31 6.70 11.19
N LYS A 57 -8.27 5.45 11.69
CA LYS A 57 -7.31 4.42 11.26
C LYS A 57 -7.45 4.12 9.77
N ARG A 58 -8.68 3.81 9.31
CA ARG A 58 -8.96 3.54 7.88
C ARG A 58 -8.60 4.72 6.98
N ARG A 59 -8.85 5.96 7.43
CA ARG A 59 -8.48 7.16 6.67
C ARG A 59 -6.96 7.34 6.57
N LYS A 60 -6.21 7.06 7.63
CA LYS A 60 -4.74 7.09 7.60
C LYS A 60 -4.17 6.00 6.69
N GLU A 61 -4.69 4.78 6.78
CA GLU A 61 -4.29 3.66 5.91
C GLU A 61 -4.59 3.96 4.44
N LYS A 62 -5.78 4.50 4.13
CA LYS A 62 -6.14 4.91 2.77
C LYS A 62 -5.21 6.00 2.24
N LYS A 63 -4.93 7.04 3.03
CA LYS A 63 -3.99 8.11 2.65
C LYS A 63 -2.58 7.58 2.41
N LEU A 64 -2.11 6.65 3.25
CA LEU A 64 -0.80 6.03 3.09
C LEU A 64 -0.74 5.20 1.80
N SER A 65 -1.78 4.40 1.56
CA SER A 65 -1.92 3.59 0.34
C SER A 65 -2.01 4.45 -0.93
N GLU A 66 -2.79 5.55 -0.89
CA GLU A 66 -2.86 6.51 -2.00
C GLU A 66 -1.52 7.18 -2.25
N LYS A 67 -0.81 7.63 -1.19
CA LYS A 67 0.53 8.22 -1.33
C LYS A 67 1.53 7.22 -1.93
N GLN A 68 1.51 5.97 -1.48
CA GLN A 68 2.38 4.91 -2.02
C GLN A 68 2.08 4.63 -3.49
N ARG A 69 0.79 4.55 -3.84
CA ARG A 69 0.35 4.36 -5.23
C ARG A 69 0.77 5.53 -6.12
N LEU A 70 0.54 6.77 -5.68
CA LEU A 70 0.94 7.98 -6.41
C LEU A 70 2.45 8.08 -6.56
N SER A 71 3.22 7.73 -5.53
CA SER A 71 4.69 7.68 -5.60
C SER A 71 5.15 6.70 -6.66
N LYS A 72 4.59 5.48 -6.65
CA LYS A 72 4.95 4.45 -7.62
C LYS A 72 4.61 4.87 -9.05
N GLU A 73 3.43 5.45 -9.26
CA GLU A 73 3.01 5.94 -10.57
C GLU A 73 3.93 7.07 -11.08
N LEU A 74 4.32 7.99 -10.19
CA LEU A 74 5.28 9.04 -10.52
C LEU A 74 6.66 8.47 -10.86
N ASP A 75 7.15 7.50 -10.08
CA ASP A 75 8.42 6.82 -10.33
C ASP A 75 8.41 6.13 -11.70
N ASP A 76 7.32 5.41 -12.03
CA ASP A 76 7.14 4.74 -13.32
C ASP A 76 7.14 5.75 -14.49
N ILE A 77 6.47 6.89 -14.34
CA ILE A 77 6.46 7.96 -15.35
C ILE A 77 7.87 8.54 -15.55
N ILE A 78 8.59 8.85 -14.47
CA ILE A 78 9.95 9.39 -14.53
C ILE A 78 10.88 8.39 -15.22
N LEU A 79 10.83 7.11 -14.82
CA LEU A 79 11.65 6.05 -15.43
C LEU A 79 11.34 5.88 -16.91
N ASN A 80 10.06 5.92 -17.31
CA ASN A 80 9.68 5.84 -18.71
C ASN A 80 10.22 7.04 -19.50
N ASN A 81 10.13 8.26 -18.97
CA ASN A 81 10.65 9.46 -19.61
C ASN A 81 12.17 9.41 -19.78
N ILE A 82 12.90 8.94 -18.76
CA ILE A 82 14.36 8.74 -18.82
C ILE A 82 14.68 7.69 -19.89
N ASN A 83 14.01 6.53 -19.88
CA ASN A 83 14.24 5.47 -20.85
C ASN A 83 14.04 5.95 -22.30
N GLN A 84 12.98 6.70 -22.58
CA GLN A 84 12.72 7.25 -23.91
C GLN A 84 13.82 8.23 -24.35
N LYS A 85 14.24 9.12 -23.44
CA LYS A 85 15.30 10.09 -23.72
C LYS A 85 16.64 9.40 -23.96
N VAL A 86 16.99 8.43 -23.13
CA VAL A 86 18.22 7.63 -23.28
C VAL A 86 18.20 6.82 -24.57
N ALA A 87 17.09 6.16 -24.91
CA ALA A 87 16.96 5.41 -26.17
C ALA A 87 17.20 6.32 -27.38
N THR A 88 16.64 7.53 -27.38
CA THR A 88 16.83 8.51 -28.45
C THR A 88 18.28 8.99 -28.54
N MET A 89 18.92 9.25 -27.40
CA MET A 89 20.34 9.62 -27.35
C MET A 89 21.25 8.48 -27.85
N LEU A 90 20.99 7.23 -27.44
CA LEU A 90 21.76 6.07 -27.88
C LEU A 90 21.70 5.89 -29.39
N GLN A 91 20.52 6.02 -29.99
CA GLN A 91 20.33 5.91 -31.45
C GLN A 91 21.08 6.99 -32.24
N SER A 92 21.23 8.19 -31.68
CA SER A 92 21.90 9.33 -32.33
C SER A 92 23.38 9.48 -31.97
N SER A 93 23.86 8.77 -30.95
CA SER A 93 25.23 8.94 -30.46
C SER A 93 26.28 8.20 -31.31
N LYS A 94 27.28 8.94 -31.79
CA LYS A 94 28.49 8.37 -32.42
C LYS A 94 29.32 7.54 -31.44
N SER A 95 29.21 7.81 -30.14
CA SER A 95 29.91 7.06 -29.10
C SER A 95 29.35 5.63 -28.96
N TYR A 96 28.03 5.44 -29.01
CA TYR A 96 27.41 4.12 -28.95
C TYR A 96 27.87 3.22 -30.10
N SER A 97 27.87 3.72 -31.33
CA SER A 97 28.34 2.94 -32.49
C SER A 97 29.83 2.57 -32.39
N GLY A 98 30.66 3.44 -31.82
CA GLY A 98 32.06 3.17 -31.53
C GLY A 98 32.27 2.04 -30.52
N TYR A 99 31.50 2.04 -29.42
CA TYR A 99 31.53 0.95 -28.44
C TYR A 99 30.96 -0.36 -29.00
N LEU A 100 29.85 -0.29 -29.75
CA LEU A 100 29.25 -1.46 -30.41
C LEU A 100 30.26 -2.17 -31.31
N LYS A 101 31.04 -1.42 -32.09
CA LYS A 101 32.08 -1.99 -32.96
C LYS A 101 33.20 -2.67 -32.16
N LYS A 102 33.62 -2.10 -31.03
CA LYS A 102 34.63 -2.73 -30.15
C LYS A 102 34.15 -4.04 -29.54
N VAL A 103 32.86 -4.10 -29.18
CA VAL A 103 32.23 -5.34 -28.68
C VAL A 103 32.14 -6.39 -29.79
N GLN A 104 31.72 -6.01 -31.01
CA GLN A 104 31.70 -6.89 -32.18
C GLN A 104 33.09 -7.45 -32.51
N ASP A 105 34.12 -6.60 -32.45
CA ASP A 105 35.52 -6.96 -32.68
C ASP A 105 36.14 -7.78 -31.53
N ARG A 106 35.39 -8.07 -30.45
CA ARG A 106 35.85 -8.71 -29.20
C ARG A 106 37.00 -7.98 -28.51
N LYS A 107 37.15 -6.66 -28.75
CA LYS A 107 38.16 -5.79 -28.11
C LYS A 107 37.69 -5.23 -26.77
N MET A 108 36.42 -5.42 -26.43
CA MET A 108 35.78 -4.96 -25.21
C MET A 108 34.60 -5.89 -24.91
N ASP A 109 34.35 -6.20 -23.64
CA ASP A 109 33.18 -7.00 -23.28
C ASP A 109 31.90 -6.14 -23.19
N PRO A 110 30.71 -6.74 -23.33
CA PRO A 110 29.45 -6.00 -23.30
C PRO A 110 29.16 -5.28 -21.98
N PHE A 111 29.62 -5.81 -20.83
CA PHE A 111 29.39 -5.21 -19.52
C PHE A 111 30.26 -3.97 -19.33
N GLU A 112 31.54 -4.04 -19.70
CA GLU A 112 32.44 -2.88 -19.68
C GLU A 112 31.96 -1.77 -20.63
N ALA A 113 31.47 -2.14 -21.83
CA ALA A 113 30.87 -1.18 -22.75
C ALA A 113 29.61 -0.53 -22.16
N ALA A 114 28.71 -1.31 -21.56
CA ALA A 114 27.49 -0.81 -20.94
C ALA A 114 27.78 0.15 -19.78
N ASP A 115 28.73 -0.17 -18.90
CA ASP A 115 29.13 0.70 -17.78
C ASP A 115 29.68 2.03 -18.28
N LYS A 116 30.59 2.02 -19.27
CA LYS A 116 31.14 3.26 -19.86
C LYS A 116 30.08 4.11 -20.54
N ILE A 117 29.14 3.49 -21.26
CA ILE A 117 28.04 4.21 -21.93
C ILE A 117 27.09 4.82 -20.89
N SER A 118 26.64 4.06 -19.90
CA SER A 118 25.75 4.56 -18.83
C SER A 118 26.39 5.68 -18.04
N ASN A 119 27.66 5.56 -17.66
CA ASN A 119 28.40 6.61 -16.96
C ASN A 119 28.55 7.89 -17.79
N SER A 120 28.56 7.79 -19.12
CA SER A 120 28.61 8.97 -20.01
C SER A 120 27.26 9.68 -20.16
N ILE A 121 26.15 9.02 -19.81
CA ILE A 121 24.79 9.56 -19.89
C ILE A 121 24.38 10.24 -18.57
N ILE A 122 24.88 9.72 -17.45
CA ILE A 122 24.58 10.21 -16.09
C ILE A 122 25.48 11.40 -15.69
N LYS A 123 26.67 11.53 -16.30
CA LYS A 123 27.59 12.67 -16.11
C LYS A 123 27.11 13.94 -16.83
#